data_AF-A0A811SCN6-F1
#
_entry.id   AF-A0A811SCN6-F1
#
_cell.length_a   1.000
_cell.length_b   1.000
_cell.length_c   1.000
_cell.angle_alpha   90.00
_cell.angle_beta   90.00
_cell.angle_gamma   90.00
#
_symmetry.space_group_name_H-M   'P 1'
#
loop_
_entity.id
_entity.type
_entity.pdbx_description
1 polymer ?
#
loop_
_entity_poly.entity_id
_entity_poly.type
_entity_poly.pdbx_seq_one_letter_code
_entity_poly.pdbx_strand_id
1 'polypeptide(L)'
;MYPHNAVLLRCMSYEKGCRPFVCDTDQTRSNCLERFIFAYELPSNVKVSSLAVPPLDSIFHIVPSNANNSPSCPLCRGDVIGWIVIGEVQLHLNQKKRCCEEECCMFVGNFNELQKHTQQKHPDSRPSEIDPGILLGKLIGRISSNLLIL
;
A
#
# COMPACT_ATOMS: atom_id res chain seq x y z
N MET A 1 -2.90 11.42 8.09
CA MET A 1 -1.44 11.33 7.86
C MET A 1 -1.23 11.08 6.37
N TYR A 2 -0.29 11.79 5.73
CA TYR A 2 -0.05 11.65 4.29
C TYR A 2 0.86 10.45 3.99
N PRO A 3 0.55 9.57 3.03
CA PRO A 3 1.42 8.42 2.73
C PRO A 3 2.77 8.88 2.18
N HIS A 4 3.83 8.21 2.60
CA HIS A 4 5.15 8.31 1.97
C HIS A 4 5.16 7.54 0.66
N ASN A 5 5.90 8.03 -0.35
CA ASN A 5 5.95 7.39 -1.67
C ASN A 5 4.54 7.04 -2.16
N ALA A 6 3.64 8.02 -2.07
CA ALA A 6 2.22 7.76 -2.26
C ALA A 6 1.90 7.14 -3.63
N VAL A 7 1.00 6.16 -3.63
CA VAL A 7 0.42 5.57 -4.83
C VAL A 7 -1.09 5.73 -4.78
N LEU A 8 -1.68 6.11 -5.90
CA LEU A 8 -3.12 6.34 -6.02
C LEU A 8 -3.82 5.05 -6.43
N LEU A 9 -4.77 4.56 -5.63
CA LEU A 9 -5.63 3.46 -6.06
C LEU A 9 -6.73 3.99 -6.99
N ARG A 10 -6.95 3.28 -8.09
CA ARG A 10 -8.07 3.52 -9.01
C ARG A 10 -9.21 2.60 -8.61
N CYS A 11 -10.33 3.17 -8.20
CA CYS A 11 -11.53 2.42 -7.84
C CYS A 11 -12.72 2.80 -8.72
N MET A 12 -13.83 2.07 -8.60
CA MET A 12 -15.07 2.33 -9.35
C MET A 12 -15.67 3.73 -9.15
N SER A 13 -15.27 4.45 -8.09
CA SER A 13 -15.70 5.84 -7.83
C SER A 13 -14.64 6.88 -8.23
N TYR A 14 -13.61 6.51 -8.99
CA TYR A 14 -12.55 7.43 -9.40
C TYR A 14 -13.08 8.63 -10.18
N GLU A 15 -13.97 8.41 -11.15
CA GLU A 15 -14.59 9.50 -11.92
C GLU A 15 -15.52 10.39 -11.07
N LYS A 16 -15.95 9.89 -9.90
CA LYS A 16 -16.72 10.66 -8.91
C LYS A 16 -15.82 11.43 -7.93
N GLY A 17 -14.52 11.50 -8.18
CA GLY A 17 -13.55 12.23 -7.37
C GLY A 17 -12.88 11.41 -6.25
N CYS A 18 -13.08 10.10 -6.18
CA CYS A 18 -12.40 9.27 -5.18
C CYS A 18 -10.88 9.22 -5.47
N ARG A 19 -10.05 9.62 -4.50
CA ARG A 19 -8.58 9.65 -4.60
C ARG A 19 -7.91 8.97 -3.39
N PRO A 20 -8.03 7.65 -3.25
CA PRO A 20 -7.41 6.89 -2.17
C PRO A 20 -5.90 6.74 -2.39
N PHE A 21 -5.08 7.25 -1.47
CA PHE A 21 -3.64 7.07 -1.51
C PHE A 21 -3.17 6.04 -0.47
N VAL A 22 -2.25 5.18 -0.86
CA VAL A 22 -1.52 4.22 -0.01
C VAL A 22 -0.02 4.49 -0.09
N CYS A 23 0.79 3.97 0.84
CA CYS A 23 2.24 4.13 0.76
C CYS A 23 2.88 3.03 -0.11
N ASP A 24 3.99 3.36 -0.76
CA ASP A 24 4.84 2.41 -1.50
C ASP A 24 6.26 2.48 -0.94
N THR A 25 6.43 2.03 0.31
CA THR A 25 7.72 2.07 1.00
C THR A 25 8.21 0.67 1.35
N ASP A 26 7.49 -0.05 2.21
CA ASP A 26 7.88 -1.38 2.69
C ASP A 26 6.66 -2.17 3.17
N GLN A 27 6.71 -3.51 3.06
CA GLN A 27 5.64 -4.41 3.50
C GLN A 27 5.37 -4.37 5.00
N THR A 28 6.30 -3.84 5.77
CA THR A 28 6.23 -3.76 7.23
C THR A 28 5.14 -2.78 7.65
N ARG A 29 4.82 -1.77 6.84
CA ARG A 29 3.79 -0.78 7.15
C ARG A 29 2.37 -1.27 6.87
N SER A 30 1.48 -1.04 7.83
CA SER A 30 0.06 -1.44 7.81
C SER A 30 -0.76 -0.96 6.60
N ASN A 31 -0.35 0.12 5.92
CA ASN A 31 -1.05 0.71 4.78
C ASN A 31 -0.21 0.75 3.48
N CYS A 32 0.62 -0.28 3.26
CA CYS A 32 1.47 -0.38 2.07
C CYS A 32 0.74 -1.05 0.88
N LEU A 33 1.00 -0.55 -0.34
CA LEU A 33 0.51 -1.10 -1.61
C LEU A 33 0.79 -2.59 -1.74
N GLU A 34 1.98 -3.02 -1.33
CA GLU A 34 2.37 -4.42 -1.46
C GLU A 34 1.53 -5.33 -0.55
N ARG A 35 1.22 -4.88 0.68
CA ARG A 35 0.27 -5.60 1.55
C ARG A 35 -1.13 -5.63 0.98
N PHE A 36 -1.55 -4.53 0.37
CA PHE A 36 -2.82 -4.45 -0.33
C PHE A 36 -2.89 -5.52 -1.42
N ILE A 37 -1.84 -5.66 -2.23
CA ILE A 37 -1.73 -6.72 -3.25
C ILE A 37 -1.78 -8.13 -2.62
N PHE A 38 -0.97 -8.37 -1.59
CA PHE A 38 -0.90 -9.68 -0.92
C PHE A 38 -2.21 -10.09 -0.23
N ALA A 39 -2.94 -9.15 0.37
CA ALA A 39 -4.17 -9.45 1.10
C ALA A 39 -5.28 -9.99 0.20
N TYR A 40 -5.27 -9.61 -1.08
CA TYR A 40 -6.26 -10.03 -2.06
C TYR A 40 -5.72 -11.08 -3.04
N GLU A 41 -4.60 -11.73 -2.70
CA GLU A 41 -3.96 -12.79 -3.50
C GLU A 41 -3.73 -12.39 -4.96
N LEU A 42 -3.47 -11.10 -5.19
CA LEU A 42 -3.25 -10.61 -6.54
C LEU A 42 -1.92 -11.15 -7.06
N PRO A 43 -1.84 -11.59 -8.33
CA PRO A 43 -0.60 -12.10 -8.86
C PRO A 43 0.46 -11.00 -8.77
N SER A 44 1.55 -11.25 -8.05
CA SER A 44 2.71 -10.34 -8.03
C SER A 44 3.40 -10.25 -9.41
N ASN A 45 2.95 -11.06 -10.39
CA ASN A 45 3.43 -11.08 -11.77
C ASN A 45 2.42 -10.57 -12.83
N VAL A 46 1.35 -9.84 -12.45
CA VAL A 46 0.30 -9.42 -13.41
C VAL A 46 0.93 -8.74 -14.63
N LYS A 47 0.88 -9.47 -15.76
CA LYS A 47 1.24 -8.95 -17.07
C LYS A 47 0.33 -7.77 -17.40
N VAL A 48 0.98 -6.62 -17.54
CA VAL A 48 0.52 -5.40 -18.18
C VAL A 48 -0.34 -5.73 -19.40
N SER A 49 -1.64 -5.50 -19.33
CA SER A 49 -2.45 -5.32 -20.52
C SER A 49 -2.59 -3.82 -20.75
N SER A 50 -1.67 -3.29 -21.55
CA SER A 50 -1.67 -1.93 -22.06
C SER A 50 -2.82 -1.76 -23.05
N LEU A 51 -4.03 -1.59 -22.54
CA LEU A 51 -5.11 -1.03 -23.35
C LEU A 51 -4.80 0.46 -23.55
N ALA A 52 -4.47 0.77 -24.80
CA ALA A 52 -3.81 1.98 -25.26
C ALA A 52 -4.51 3.28 -24.87
N VAL A 53 -3.77 4.19 -24.18
CA VAL A 53 -3.50 5.62 -24.52
C VAL A 53 -2.30 6.11 -23.65
N PRO A 54 -1.26 6.80 -24.16
CA PRO A 54 -0.18 7.41 -23.36
C PRO A 54 -0.22 8.96 -23.35
N PRO A 55 0.62 9.69 -22.55
CA PRO A 55 1.49 9.27 -21.46
C PRO A 55 1.26 10.05 -20.13
N LEU A 56 1.43 9.40 -18.97
CA LEU A 56 2.14 9.85 -17.77
C LEU A 56 1.81 8.83 -16.65
N ASP A 57 2.83 8.22 -16.07
CA ASP A 57 2.75 7.30 -14.93
C ASP A 57 2.04 5.96 -15.15
N SER A 58 2.83 4.87 -15.07
CA SER A 58 2.42 3.49 -15.28
C SER A 58 1.15 3.12 -14.50
N ILE A 59 0.00 3.11 -15.17
CA ILE A 59 -1.25 2.61 -14.60
C ILE A 59 -1.17 1.08 -14.58
N PHE A 60 -1.18 0.49 -13.39
CA PHE A 60 -1.24 -0.96 -13.20
C PHE A 60 -2.69 -1.37 -13.02
N HIS A 61 -3.22 -2.10 -13.99
CA HIS A 61 -4.57 -2.66 -13.92
C HIS A 61 -4.57 -4.01 -13.21
N ILE A 62 -5.45 -4.17 -12.23
CA ILE A 62 -5.71 -5.46 -11.59
C ILE A 62 -6.83 -6.13 -12.38
N VAL A 63 -6.61 -7.34 -12.85
CA VAL A 63 -7.71 -8.22 -13.30
C VAL A 63 -8.01 -9.18 -12.15
N PRO A 64 -9.13 -9.00 -11.40
CA PRO A 64 -9.49 -9.94 -10.35
C PRO A 64 -9.78 -11.29 -10.99
N SER A 65 -9.00 -12.33 -10.65
CA SER A 65 -9.21 -13.67 -11.21
C SER A 65 -10.43 -14.40 -10.62
N ASN A 66 -11.11 -13.81 -9.63
CA ASN A 66 -12.29 -14.34 -8.95
C ASN A 66 -13.09 -13.16 -8.36
N ALA A 67 -14.38 -13.07 -8.70
CA ALA A 67 -15.27 -11.98 -8.27
C ALA A 67 -15.56 -11.93 -6.76
N ASN A 68 -15.15 -12.94 -5.99
CA ASN A 68 -15.51 -13.06 -4.57
C ASN A 68 -14.52 -12.40 -3.59
N ASN A 69 -13.34 -11.95 -4.05
CA ASN A 69 -12.30 -11.30 -3.21
C ASN A 69 -11.73 -10.03 -3.88
N SER A 70 -12.59 -9.14 -4.39
CA SER A 70 -12.14 -7.90 -5.00
C SER A 70 -11.50 -6.95 -3.96
N PRO A 71 -10.37 -6.32 -4.28
CA PRO A 71 -9.75 -5.36 -3.40
C PRO A 71 -10.66 -4.15 -3.18
N SER A 72 -11.00 -3.85 -1.91
CA SER A 72 -11.91 -2.75 -1.58
C SER A 72 -11.17 -1.43 -1.35
N CYS A 73 -11.71 -0.34 -1.89
CA CYS A 73 -11.17 1.00 -1.73
C CYS A 73 -11.31 1.46 -0.26
N PRO A 74 -10.23 1.96 0.38
CA PRO A 74 -10.28 2.36 1.79
C PRO A 74 -11.16 3.60 2.04
N LEU A 75 -11.43 4.40 1.00
CA LEU A 75 -12.26 5.60 1.12
C LEU A 75 -13.74 5.36 0.81
N CYS A 76 -14.04 4.73 -0.33
CA CYS A 76 -15.41 4.58 -0.81
C CYS A 76 -15.97 3.16 -0.75
N ARG A 77 -15.17 2.19 -0.30
CA ARG A 77 -15.50 0.75 -0.25
C ARG A 77 -15.88 0.11 -1.60
N GLY A 78 -15.76 0.83 -2.71
CA GLY A 78 -15.93 0.27 -4.05
C GLY A 78 -14.70 -0.51 -4.52
N ASP A 79 -14.88 -1.36 -5.53
CA ASP A 79 -13.81 -2.19 -6.06
C ASP A 79 -12.64 -1.35 -6.59
N VAL A 80 -11.44 -1.77 -6.24
CA VAL A 80 -10.18 -1.26 -6.78
C VAL A 80 -9.85 -2.04 -8.05
N ILE A 81 -9.69 -1.30 -9.14
CA ILE A 81 -9.46 -1.82 -10.49
C ILE A 81 -8.01 -1.61 -10.94
N GLY A 82 -7.21 -0.91 -10.15
CA GLY A 82 -5.79 -0.65 -10.44
C GLY A 82 -5.17 0.35 -9.50
N TRP A 83 -3.93 0.74 -9.79
CA TRP A 83 -3.21 1.80 -9.11
C TRP A 83 -2.28 2.57 -10.05
N ILE A 84 -1.93 3.80 -9.67
CA ILE A 84 -1.16 4.75 -10.47
C ILE A 84 -0.09 5.39 -9.58
N VAL A 85 1.16 5.35 -10.04
CA VAL A 85 2.30 5.98 -9.35
C VAL A 85 2.48 7.40 -9.87
N ILE A 86 1.88 8.40 -9.23
CA ILE A 86 1.97 9.78 -9.70
C ILE A 86 3.20 10.47 -9.11
N GLY A 87 4.26 10.64 -9.91
CA GLY A 87 5.56 11.14 -9.42
C GLY A 87 5.48 12.50 -8.74
N GLU A 88 4.74 13.45 -9.32
CA GLU A 88 4.53 14.78 -8.73
C GLU A 88 3.78 14.72 -7.39
N VAL A 89 2.81 13.82 -7.26
CA VAL A 89 2.06 13.62 -6.03
C VAL A 89 2.95 12.99 -4.96
N GLN A 90 3.81 12.04 -5.32
CA GLN A 90 4.81 11.50 -4.40
C GLN A 90 5.72 12.59 -3.85
N LEU A 91 6.27 13.45 -4.73
CA LEU A 91 7.11 14.58 -4.33
C LEU A 91 6.35 15.51 -3.38
N HIS A 92 5.13 15.89 -3.74
CA HIS A 92 4.31 16.79 -2.93
C HIS A 92 3.99 16.20 -1.54
N LEU A 93 3.59 14.92 -1.48
CA LEU A 93 3.22 14.26 -0.23
C LEU A 93 4.45 13.93 0.63
N ASN A 94 5.60 13.66 0.01
CA ASN A 94 6.87 13.48 0.72
C ASN A 94 7.37 14.78 1.37
N GLN A 95 7.05 15.95 0.79
CA GLN A 95 7.37 17.27 1.36
C GLN A 95 6.50 17.65 2.57
N LYS A 96 5.32 17.05 2.75
CA LYS A 96 4.45 17.35 3.90
C LYS A 96 5.14 16.97 5.22
N LYS A 97 5.20 17.93 6.14
CA LYS A 97 5.73 17.73 7.49
C LYS A 97 4.76 16.90 8.35
N ARG A 98 5.32 16.04 9.20
CA ARG A 98 4.60 15.19 10.16
C ARG A 98 5.49 14.91 11.37
N CYS A 99 4.88 14.47 12.46
CA CYS A 99 5.61 14.04 13.65
C CYS A 99 6.24 12.66 13.45
N CYS A 100 7.31 12.37 14.18
CA CYS A 100 7.84 11.02 14.32
C CYS A 100 6.74 10.07 14.86
N GLU A 101 6.77 8.83 14.38
CA GLU A 101 5.83 7.78 14.80
C GLU A 101 6.23 7.12 16.13
N GLU A 102 7.45 7.38 16.62
CA GLU A 102 7.91 6.87 17.90
C GLU A 102 7.19 7.57 19.06
N GLU A 103 6.74 6.77 20.03
CA GLU A 103 6.10 7.27 21.23
C GLU A 103 7.02 8.24 21.99
N CYS A 104 6.45 9.35 22.48
CA CYS A 104 7.18 10.43 23.14
C CYS A 104 8.25 11.16 22.28
N CYS A 105 8.37 10.87 20.98
CA CYS A 105 9.26 11.64 20.10
C CYS A 105 8.55 12.87 19.51
N MET A 106 9.12 14.07 19.76
CA MET A 106 8.57 15.34 19.28
C MET A 106 9.20 15.83 17.96
N PHE A 107 10.02 15.01 17.30
CA PHE A 107 10.64 15.42 16.03
C PHE A 107 9.58 15.59 14.93
N VAL A 108 9.70 16.67 14.15
CA VAL A 108 8.80 16.98 13.03
C VAL A 108 9.63 17.24 11.78
N GLY A 109 9.33 16.52 10.70
CA GLY A 109 10.07 16.65 9.44
C GLY A 109 9.27 16.15 8.22
N ASN A 110 9.83 16.38 7.04
CA ASN A 110 9.39 15.74 5.80
C ASN A 110 9.84 14.26 5.76
N PHE A 111 9.51 13.53 4.69
CA PHE A 111 9.85 12.10 4.59
C PHE A 111 11.35 11.81 4.76
N ASN A 112 12.19 12.52 4.03
CA ASN A 112 13.64 12.26 4.05
C ASN A 112 14.24 12.64 5.41
N GLU A 113 13.77 13.72 6.02
CA GLU A 113 14.18 14.12 7.37
C GLU A 113 13.77 13.09 8.42
N LEU A 114 12.55 12.59 8.35
CA LEU A 114 12.05 11.55 9.26
C LEU A 114 12.77 10.23 9.07
N GLN A 115 13.02 9.80 7.84
CA GLN A 115 13.76 8.58 7.56
C GLN A 115 15.19 8.64 8.15
N LYS A 116 15.88 9.77 7.99
CA LYS A 116 17.20 9.97 8.60
C LYS A 116 17.11 10.00 10.13
N HIS A 117 16.11 10.68 10.68
CA HIS A 117 15.89 10.77 12.10
C HIS A 117 15.63 9.40 12.73
N THR A 118 14.73 8.59 12.15
CA THR A 118 14.43 7.25 12.67
C THR A 118 15.64 6.33 12.58
N GLN A 119 16.38 6.35 11.47
CA GLN A 119 17.62 5.55 11.33
C GLN A 119 18.69 5.90 12.37
N GLN A 120 18.76 7.16 12.83
CA GLN A 120 19.78 7.64 13.76
C GLN A 120 19.36 7.56 15.24
N LYS A 121 18.08 7.85 15.54
CA LYS A 121 17.57 8.00 16.91
C LYS A 121 16.72 6.83 17.35
N HIS A 122 16.16 6.09 16.41
CA HIS A 122 15.23 5.00 16.65
C HIS A 122 15.56 3.79 15.74
N PRO A 123 16.82 3.30 15.73
CA PRO A 123 17.27 2.26 14.80
C PRO A 123 16.49 0.93 14.95
N ASP A 124 16.04 0.64 16.16
CA ASP A 124 15.27 -0.57 16.49
C ASP A 124 13.76 -0.33 16.57
N SER A 125 13.33 0.93 16.40
CA SER A 125 11.91 1.27 16.43
C SER A 125 11.23 0.83 15.15
N ARG A 126 10.10 0.15 15.32
CA ARG A 126 9.25 -0.32 14.24
C ARG A 126 7.77 -0.10 14.58
N PRO A 127 7.33 1.14 14.84
CA PRO A 127 6.01 1.42 15.43
C PRO A 127 4.86 1.08 14.47
N SER A 128 5.14 1.14 13.17
CA SER A 128 4.21 0.76 12.11
C SER A 128 4.39 -0.67 11.62
N GLU A 129 5.35 -1.43 12.18
CA GLU A 129 5.53 -2.84 11.84
C GLU A 129 4.43 -3.68 12.46
N ILE A 130 3.95 -4.61 11.66
CA ILE A 130 2.82 -5.47 12.02
C ILE A 130 3.38 -6.66 12.77
N ASP A 131 2.66 -7.07 13.82
CA ASP A 131 3.01 -8.26 14.60
C ASP A 131 3.29 -9.46 13.66
N PRO A 132 4.48 -10.10 13.73
CA PRO A 132 4.79 -11.29 12.95
C PRO A 132 3.79 -12.44 13.14
N GLY A 133 3.04 -12.47 14.24
CA GLY A 133 1.90 -13.39 14.43
C GLY A 133 0.81 -13.26 13.36
N ILE A 134 0.59 -12.05 12.82
CA ILE A 134 -0.36 -11.81 11.71
C ILE A 134 0.17 -12.37 10.38
N LEU A 135 1.50 -12.42 10.21
CA LEU A 135 2.13 -13.05 9.04
C LEU A 135 2.06 -14.58 9.13
N LEU A 136 2.31 -15.13 10.32
CA LEU A 136 2.28 -16.58 10.58
C LEU A 136 0.85 -17.16 10.55
N GLY A 137 -0.15 -16.46 11.07
CA GLY A 137 -1.54 -16.91 11.03
C GLY A 137 -2.07 -17.14 9.60
N LYS A 138 -1.60 -16.34 8.63
CA LYS A 138 -1.93 -16.51 7.21
C LYS A 138 -1.17 -17.66 6.54
N LEU A 139 0.05 -17.98 7.00
CA LEU A 139 0.81 -19.16 6.56
C LEU A 139 0.21 -20.46 7.12
N ILE A 140 -0.27 -20.47 8.36
CA ILE A 140 -0.92 -21.64 8.97
C ILE A 140 -2.31 -21.87 8.34
N GLY A 141 -3.06 -20.81 8.02
CA GLY A 141 -4.30 -20.91 7.23
C GLY A 141 -4.09 -21.57 5.86
N ARG A 142 -2.95 -21.28 5.20
CA ARG A 142 -2.55 -21.94 3.92
C ARG A 142 -2.28 -23.44 4.05
N ILE A 143 -1.77 -23.90 5.20
CA ILE A 143 -1.54 -25.33 5.45
C ILE A 143 -2.87 -26.04 5.72
N SER A 144 -3.78 -25.41 6.47
CA SER A 144 -5.08 -26.01 6.79
C SER A 144 -6.04 -26.06 5.59
N SER A 145 -5.96 -25.12 4.64
CA SER A 145 -6.81 -25.14 3.43
C SER A 145 -6.33 -26.09 2.34
N ASN A 146 -5.07 -26.56 2.39
CA ASN A 146 -4.53 -27.58 1.49
C ASN A 146 -4.62 -29.01 2.05
N LEU A 147 -5.12 -29.20 3.27
CA LEU A 147 -5.33 -30.52 3.88
C LEU A 147 -6.83 -30.90 3.97
N LEU A 148 -7.66 -30.38 3.05
CA LEU A 148 -9.06 -30.81 2.90
C LEU A 148 -9.41 -31.29 1.48
N ILE A 149 -8.40 -31.60 0.66
CA ILE A 149 -8.57 -32.31 -0.61
C ILE A 149 -7.60 -33.49 -0.64
N LEU A 150 -7.89 -34.51 0.17
CA LEU A 150 -7.62 -35.93 -0.11
C LEU A 150 -8.67 -36.77 0.63
#